data_AF-A0A317UB05-F1
#
_entry.id   AF-A0A317UB05-F1
#
_cell.length_a   1.000
_cell.length_b   1.000
_cell.length_c   1.000
_cell.angle_alpha   90.00
_cell.angle_beta   90.00
_cell.angle_gamma   90.00
#
_symmetry.space_group_name_H-M   'P 1'
#
loop_
_entity.id
_entity.type
_entity.pdbx_description
1 polymer ?
#
loop_
_entity_poly.entity_id
_entity_poly.type
_entity_poly.pdbx_seq_one_letter_code
_entity_poly.pdbx_strand_id
1 'polypeptide(L)'
;MRNCIEYVLRQDKTSELLTYITGPYCHNEINYDLVYRTFLEEKKMWNKDTGRMYAHNIISWHKDEQITPEQAFEFGKEFAENWFSGFQTLVAVHKDKDHIHCHLVTNSVSYEDGRKLHNTRKDLERMKQLTNQMCRERGLTVAEKGKHFDGSQIEKGEVIAWSKDKYNLFRQQVKDSFVADCAMAVLKALENCISKEKFIEKMKQFGWNVNWTEKRKHITFQNQEGKKVRDSNLFKTFHLDISKEGLENEFNGNRKKARDSANRDSRSDEELAGYYRQVEAACEGAGGVTGASDGRERRVTGEKSEDERVYPEISGKDTQAENGKTEAILRESRNARRNSEIKRRNSSFDNRTVRNAEAESIASEEQRRFEEQKRLEEQERARAARRRNKRRSGPEL
;
A
#
# COMPACT_ATOMS: atom_id res chain seq x y z
N MET A 1 24.13 13.23 2.83
CA MET A 1 24.31 13.71 1.44
C MET A 1 25.68 13.29 0.93
N ARG A 2 26.79 13.78 1.54
CA ARG A 2 28.16 13.40 1.19
C ARG A 2 28.37 11.89 0.98
N ASN A 3 28.10 11.07 2.00
CA ASN A 3 28.29 9.60 1.90
C ASN A 3 27.44 8.95 0.79
N CYS A 4 26.29 9.52 0.45
CA CYS A 4 25.45 9.02 -0.64
C CYS A 4 26.07 9.35 -1.99
N ILE A 5 26.49 10.60 -2.20
CA ILE A 5 27.18 11.03 -3.42
C ILE A 5 28.49 10.24 -3.60
N GLU A 6 29.27 10.08 -2.54
CA GLU A 6 30.49 9.27 -2.53
C GLU A 6 30.19 7.82 -2.91
N TYR A 7 29.15 7.19 -2.33
CA TYR A 7 28.71 5.85 -2.71
C TYR A 7 28.30 5.75 -4.19
N VAL A 8 27.57 6.75 -4.70
CA VAL A 8 27.04 6.78 -6.07
C VAL A 8 28.16 6.99 -7.10
N LEU A 9 29.22 7.71 -6.78
CA LEU A 9 30.35 8.01 -7.68
C LEU A 9 31.55 7.07 -7.49
N ARG A 10 31.36 5.92 -6.84
CA ARG A 10 32.40 4.92 -6.69
C ARG A 10 32.81 4.32 -8.04
N GLN A 11 34.10 4.47 -8.39
CA GLN A 11 34.66 4.01 -9.67
C GLN A 11 34.59 2.49 -9.89
N ASP A 12 34.50 1.68 -8.83
CA ASP A 12 34.32 0.23 -8.96
C ASP A 12 32.89 -0.16 -9.37
N LYS A 13 31.95 0.78 -9.29
CA LYS A 13 30.51 0.55 -9.58
C LYS A 13 30.03 1.23 -10.84
N THR A 14 30.65 2.35 -11.20
CA THR A 14 30.30 3.17 -12.36
C THR A 14 31.56 3.57 -13.13
N SER A 15 31.42 3.85 -14.43
CA SER A 15 32.44 4.53 -15.24
C SER A 15 32.12 6.01 -15.36
N GLU A 16 33.14 6.86 -15.47
CA GLU A 16 32.96 8.33 -15.60
C GLU A 16 31.99 8.71 -16.73
N LEU A 17 32.00 7.95 -17.85
CA LEU A 17 31.11 8.13 -19.00
C LEU A 17 29.61 7.88 -18.72
N LEU A 18 29.26 7.32 -17.55
CA LEU A 18 27.89 7.00 -17.17
C LEU A 18 27.42 7.83 -15.96
N THR A 19 27.97 9.04 -15.84
CA THR A 19 27.60 10.03 -14.82
C THR A 19 27.15 11.34 -15.47
N TYR A 20 26.14 11.97 -14.88
CA TYR A 20 25.55 13.21 -15.39
C TYR A 20 24.95 14.02 -14.24
N ILE A 21 24.91 15.35 -14.37
CA ILE A 21 24.29 16.23 -13.39
C ILE A 21 23.36 17.20 -14.11
N THR A 22 22.08 17.23 -13.71
CA THR A 22 21.14 18.26 -14.16
C THR A 22 21.36 19.57 -13.41
N GLY A 23 20.95 20.68 -14.03
CA GLY A 23 20.98 22.01 -13.41
C GLY A 23 22.36 22.68 -13.46
N PRO A 24 22.54 23.82 -12.77
CA PRO A 24 23.78 24.55 -12.79
C PRO A 24 24.89 23.73 -12.11
N TYR A 25 25.87 23.31 -12.91
CA TYR A 25 27.09 22.65 -12.46
C TYR A 25 28.27 23.25 -13.21
N CYS A 26 29.18 23.92 -12.48
CA CYS A 26 30.25 24.74 -13.05
C CYS A 26 31.61 24.04 -13.08
N HIS A 27 31.64 22.71 -12.99
CA HIS A 27 32.88 21.94 -12.95
C HIS A 27 32.98 21.01 -14.15
N ASN A 28 34.20 20.90 -14.69
CA ASN A 28 34.50 20.06 -15.85
C ASN A 28 34.56 18.56 -15.48
N GLU A 29 34.80 18.26 -14.21
CA GLU A 29 34.93 16.90 -13.68
C GLU A 29 33.83 16.63 -12.67
N ILE A 30 33.26 15.43 -12.74
CA ILE A 30 32.28 14.95 -11.78
C ILE A 30 33.01 14.09 -10.74
N ASN A 31 33.29 14.67 -9.57
CA ASN A 31 33.77 13.92 -8.41
C ASN A 31 32.93 14.21 -7.17
N TYR A 32 32.97 13.29 -6.20
CA TYR A 32 32.04 13.34 -5.07
C TYR A 32 32.15 14.61 -4.24
N ASP A 33 33.35 15.18 -4.10
CA ASP A 33 33.59 16.33 -3.26
C ASP A 33 33.07 17.60 -3.92
N LEU A 34 33.34 17.77 -5.22
CA LEU A 34 32.80 18.86 -6.03
C LEU A 34 31.27 18.82 -6.07
N VAL A 35 30.66 17.68 -6.39
CA VAL A 35 29.19 17.56 -6.42
C VAL A 35 28.57 17.87 -5.06
N TYR A 36 29.16 17.36 -3.97
CA TYR A 36 28.69 17.67 -2.63
C TYR A 36 28.77 19.16 -2.31
N ARG A 37 29.89 19.82 -2.67
CA ARG A 37 30.08 21.26 -2.46
C ARG A 37 29.07 22.09 -3.24
N THR A 38 28.91 21.84 -4.54
CA THR A 38 27.94 22.57 -5.38
C THR A 38 26.50 22.41 -4.86
N PHE A 39 26.10 21.20 -4.47
CA PHE A 39 24.76 20.97 -3.91
C PHE A 39 24.54 21.69 -2.58
N LEU A 40 25.61 21.83 -1.78
CA LEU A 40 25.55 22.53 -0.50
C LEU A 40 25.53 24.04 -0.68
N GLU A 41 26.32 24.57 -1.61
CA GLU A 41 26.36 26.01 -1.94
C GLU A 41 24.99 26.50 -2.41
N GLU A 42 24.34 25.76 -3.32
CA GLU A 42 22.99 26.09 -3.77
C GLU A 42 22.02 26.23 -2.59
N LYS A 43 22.07 25.31 -1.62
CA LYS A 43 21.22 25.39 -0.43
C LYS A 43 21.52 26.59 0.45
N LYS A 44 22.79 26.97 0.56
CA LYS A 44 23.22 28.14 1.35
C LYS A 44 22.71 29.43 0.74
N MET A 45 22.69 29.54 -0.59
CA MET A 45 22.09 30.69 -1.30
C MET A 45 20.63 30.93 -0.88
N TRP A 46 19.89 29.86 -0.58
CA TRP A 46 18.49 29.91 -0.15
C TRP A 46 18.28 29.80 1.37
N ASN A 47 19.34 29.83 2.18
CA ASN A 47 19.30 29.63 3.65
C ASN A 47 18.58 28.33 4.08
N LYS A 48 18.82 27.24 3.35
CA LYS A 48 18.09 25.96 3.46
C LYS A 48 19.03 24.74 3.56
N ASP A 49 20.18 24.93 4.18
CA ASP A 49 21.26 23.94 4.35
C ASP A 49 21.08 22.98 5.56
N THR A 50 19.89 22.99 6.17
CA THR A 50 19.49 22.07 7.24
C THR A 50 18.29 21.20 6.86
N GLY A 51 18.03 20.15 7.67
CA GLY A 51 16.91 19.23 7.48
C GLY A 51 17.14 18.21 6.37
N ARG A 52 16.11 17.89 5.58
CA ARG A 52 16.24 16.95 4.45
C ARG A 52 17.14 17.56 3.38
N MET A 53 18.27 16.91 3.11
CA MET A 53 19.31 17.42 2.21
C MET A 53 19.17 16.94 0.76
N TYR A 54 18.62 15.76 0.53
CA TYR A 54 18.49 15.18 -0.81
C TYR A 54 17.34 14.17 -0.85
N ALA A 55 16.90 13.84 -2.06
CA ALA A 55 16.14 12.62 -2.35
C ALA A 55 17.03 11.66 -3.13
N HIS A 56 16.96 10.37 -2.82
CA HIS A 56 17.71 9.34 -3.54
C HIS A 56 16.74 8.32 -4.10
N ASN A 57 16.65 8.27 -5.42
CA ASN A 57 15.81 7.36 -6.18
C ASN A 57 16.70 6.36 -6.92
N ILE A 58 16.21 5.14 -7.07
CA ILE A 58 16.90 4.07 -7.81
C ILE A 58 15.90 3.52 -8.81
N ILE A 59 16.30 3.52 -10.08
CA ILE A 59 15.59 2.84 -11.17
C ILE A 59 16.40 1.60 -11.50
N SER A 60 15.78 0.44 -11.51
CA SER A 60 16.44 -0.84 -11.74
C SER A 60 15.69 -1.64 -12.77
N TRP A 61 16.43 -2.35 -13.60
CA TRP A 61 15.87 -3.28 -14.57
C TRP A 61 16.10 -4.71 -14.11
N HIS A 62 15.29 -5.64 -14.61
CA HIS A 62 15.52 -7.05 -14.34
C HIS A 62 16.84 -7.50 -14.96
N LYS A 63 17.52 -8.48 -14.36
CA LYS A 63 18.81 -8.99 -14.86
C LYS A 63 18.76 -9.54 -16.29
N ASP A 64 17.58 -10.00 -16.72
CA ASP A 64 17.35 -10.58 -18.04
C ASP A 64 16.79 -9.55 -19.04
N GLU A 65 16.56 -8.30 -18.60
CA GLU A 65 16.15 -7.20 -19.48
C GLU A 65 17.28 -6.81 -20.43
N GLN A 66 16.94 -6.58 -21.70
CA GLN A 66 17.90 -6.27 -22.75
C GLN A 66 18.20 -4.77 -22.81
N ILE A 67 18.69 -4.22 -21.69
CA ILE A 67 19.09 -2.81 -21.58
C ILE A 67 20.62 -2.69 -21.46
N THR A 68 21.23 -1.77 -22.22
CA THR A 68 22.65 -1.45 -22.06
C THR A 68 22.88 -0.37 -21.00
N PRO A 69 24.08 -0.26 -20.40
CA PRO A 69 24.39 0.82 -19.47
C PRO A 69 24.16 2.23 -20.05
N GLU A 70 24.43 2.41 -21.35
CA GLU A 70 24.24 3.67 -22.06
C GLU A 70 22.74 3.99 -22.23
N GLN A 71 21.92 2.98 -22.55
CA GLN A 71 20.46 3.15 -22.59
C GLN A 71 19.89 3.47 -21.21
N ALA A 72 20.36 2.79 -20.16
CA ALA A 72 19.99 3.09 -18.77
C ALA A 72 20.41 4.49 -18.35
N PHE A 73 21.55 4.97 -18.85
CA PHE A 73 22.05 6.31 -18.60
C PHE A 73 21.17 7.38 -19.25
N GLU A 74 20.85 7.24 -20.54
CA GLU A 74 19.93 8.14 -21.23
C GLU A 74 18.52 8.10 -20.60
N PHE A 75 18.06 6.92 -20.18
CA PHE A 75 16.81 6.80 -19.41
C PHE A 75 16.87 7.61 -18.11
N GLY A 76 17.96 7.47 -17.34
CA GLY A 76 18.14 8.19 -16.08
C GLY A 76 18.20 9.71 -16.26
N LYS A 77 18.88 10.17 -17.32
CA LYS A 77 18.95 11.59 -17.71
C LYS A 77 17.58 12.16 -18.04
N GLU A 78 16.87 11.53 -18.96
CA GLU A 78 15.53 11.96 -19.37
C GLU A 78 14.56 11.99 -18.18
N PHE A 79 14.60 10.96 -17.32
CA PHE A 79 13.78 10.95 -16.12
C PHE A 79 14.13 12.11 -15.16
N ALA A 80 15.43 12.38 -14.97
CA ALA A 80 15.90 13.46 -14.10
C ALA A 80 15.48 14.83 -14.64
N GLU A 81 15.66 15.08 -15.93
CA GLU A 81 15.29 16.34 -16.59
C GLU A 81 13.78 16.56 -16.57
N ASN A 82 12.97 15.52 -16.79
CA ASN A 82 11.51 15.64 -16.79
C ASN A 82 10.91 15.76 -15.38
N TRP A 83 11.32 14.89 -14.46
CA TRP A 83 10.68 14.81 -13.14
C TRP A 83 11.29 15.78 -12.11
N PHE A 84 12.61 15.96 -12.16
CA PHE A 84 13.35 16.82 -11.23
C PHE A 84 13.81 18.13 -11.88
N SER A 85 13.10 18.60 -12.91
CA SER A 85 13.31 19.93 -13.50
C SER A 85 13.36 21.01 -12.41
N GLY A 86 14.32 21.92 -12.52
CA GLY A 86 14.57 22.97 -11.53
C GLY A 86 15.35 22.52 -10.29
N PHE A 87 15.72 21.25 -10.18
CA PHE A 87 16.60 20.72 -9.13
C PHE A 87 17.88 20.13 -9.70
N GLN A 88 19.00 20.33 -8.99
CA GLN A 88 20.24 19.64 -9.33
C GLN A 88 20.10 18.15 -9.02
N THR A 89 20.32 17.28 -10.01
CA THR A 89 20.21 15.83 -9.85
C THR A 89 21.45 15.17 -10.41
N LEU A 90 22.19 14.47 -9.55
CA LEU A 90 23.27 13.58 -9.96
C LEU A 90 22.67 12.25 -10.40
N VAL A 91 22.97 11.84 -11.63
CA VAL A 91 22.62 10.56 -12.25
C VAL A 91 23.89 9.73 -12.39
N ALA A 92 23.85 8.47 -11.97
CA ALA A 92 24.94 7.52 -12.21
C ALA A 92 24.42 6.10 -12.42
N VAL A 93 24.90 5.42 -13.46
CA VAL A 93 24.55 4.01 -13.71
C VAL A 93 25.54 3.09 -13.01
N HIS A 94 25.03 2.13 -12.24
CA HIS A 94 25.78 1.09 -11.56
C HIS A 94 25.59 -0.26 -12.26
N LYS A 95 26.70 -0.99 -12.37
CA LYS A 95 26.78 -2.35 -12.96
C LYS A 95 27.49 -3.36 -12.05
N ASP A 96 27.62 -3.03 -10.77
CA ASP A 96 28.31 -3.84 -9.75
C ASP A 96 27.49 -5.03 -9.24
N LYS A 97 26.31 -5.27 -9.81
CA LYS A 97 25.39 -6.36 -9.46
C LYS A 97 24.97 -7.09 -10.73
N ASP A 98 24.29 -8.21 -10.54
CA ASP A 98 23.69 -9.01 -11.62
C ASP A 98 22.66 -8.25 -12.49
N HIS A 99 22.34 -7.00 -12.16
CA HIS A 99 21.43 -6.15 -12.93
C HIS A 99 21.92 -4.70 -12.97
N ILE A 100 21.59 -4.04 -14.08
CA ILE A 100 21.84 -2.62 -14.27
C ILE A 100 20.84 -1.81 -13.44
N HIS A 101 21.34 -0.75 -12.81
CA HIS A 101 20.51 0.18 -12.05
C HIS A 101 21.06 1.60 -12.10
N CYS A 102 20.18 2.57 -12.15
CA CYS A 102 20.50 3.99 -12.18
C CYS A 102 20.19 4.63 -10.84
N HIS A 103 21.18 5.32 -10.27
CA HIS A 103 21.06 6.13 -9.06
C HIS A 103 20.77 7.59 -9.44
N LEU A 104 19.76 8.18 -8.80
CA LEU A 104 19.42 9.60 -8.94
C LEU A 104 19.45 10.27 -7.57
N VAL A 105 20.41 11.17 -7.35
CA VAL A 105 20.57 11.95 -6.12
C VAL A 105 20.17 13.39 -6.42
N THR A 106 18.96 13.76 -6.01
CA THR A 106 18.38 15.09 -6.28
C THR A 106 18.54 16.01 -5.07
N ASN A 107 19.05 17.21 -5.30
CA ASN A 107 19.13 18.29 -4.34
C ASN A 107 17.72 18.61 -3.80
N SER A 108 17.54 18.70 -2.49
CA SER A 108 16.24 19.01 -1.90
C SER A 108 15.76 20.46 -2.08
N VAL A 109 16.57 21.33 -2.66
CA VAL A 109 16.25 22.75 -2.90
C VAL A 109 16.36 23.03 -4.39
N SER A 110 15.34 23.66 -4.96
CA SER A 110 15.31 24.09 -6.36
C SER A 110 16.27 25.25 -6.56
N TYR A 111 17.06 25.21 -7.62
CA TYR A 111 17.95 26.31 -7.99
C TYR A 111 17.22 27.45 -8.71
N GLU A 112 15.97 27.21 -9.14
CA GLU A 112 15.17 28.20 -9.85
C GLU A 112 14.43 29.14 -8.89
N ASP A 113 13.87 28.59 -7.82
CA ASP A 113 12.94 29.31 -6.93
C ASP A 113 13.16 29.03 -5.44
N GLY A 114 14.18 28.24 -5.09
CA GLY A 114 14.50 27.88 -3.71
C GLY A 114 13.47 26.97 -3.04
N ARG A 115 12.42 26.49 -3.72
CA ARG A 115 11.41 25.63 -3.11
C ARG A 115 12.01 24.28 -2.70
N LYS A 116 11.45 23.69 -1.64
CA LYS A 116 11.88 22.37 -1.16
C LYS A 116 11.20 21.28 -1.98
N LEU A 117 11.97 20.28 -2.41
CA LEU A 117 11.47 19.09 -3.05
C LEU A 117 10.51 18.34 -2.11
N HIS A 118 9.29 18.12 -2.57
CA HIS A 118 8.25 17.42 -1.82
C HIS A 118 7.74 16.22 -2.63
N ASN A 119 7.90 15.01 -2.09
CA ASN A 119 7.42 13.77 -2.69
C ASN A 119 6.32 13.17 -1.83
N THR A 120 5.09 13.17 -2.33
CA THR A 120 3.93 12.51 -1.76
C THR A 120 3.78 11.08 -2.29
N ARG A 121 2.88 10.30 -1.69
CA ARG A 121 2.50 8.97 -2.25
C ARG A 121 1.92 9.07 -3.66
N LYS A 122 1.21 10.15 -3.98
CA LYS A 122 0.69 10.39 -5.34
C LYS A 122 1.82 10.66 -6.32
N ASP A 123 2.85 11.38 -5.88
CA ASP A 123 4.04 11.64 -6.70
C ASP A 123 4.80 10.36 -7.01
N LEU A 124 4.95 9.46 -6.03
CA LEU A 124 5.57 8.15 -6.25
C LEU A 124 4.78 7.29 -7.27
N GLU A 125 3.45 7.31 -7.23
CA GLU A 125 2.66 6.59 -8.25
C GLU A 125 2.80 7.24 -9.63
N ARG A 126 2.85 8.58 -9.72
CA ARG A 126 3.08 9.28 -10.99
C ARG A 126 4.49 9.05 -11.54
N MET A 127 5.53 9.02 -10.69
CA MET A 127 6.89 8.63 -11.08
C MET A 127 6.88 7.22 -11.68
N LYS A 128 6.22 6.27 -11.02
CA LYS A 128 6.07 4.89 -11.53
C LYS A 128 5.34 4.84 -12.88
N GLN A 129 4.28 5.63 -13.05
CA GLN A 129 3.58 5.72 -14.34
C GLN A 129 4.50 6.27 -15.44
N LEU A 130 5.27 7.32 -15.15
CA LEU A 130 6.24 7.88 -16.08
C LEU A 130 7.32 6.86 -16.44
N THR A 131 7.94 6.18 -15.46
CA THR A 131 8.94 5.14 -15.74
C THR A 131 8.35 4.00 -16.56
N ASN A 132 7.10 3.59 -16.29
CA ASN A 132 6.43 2.55 -17.06
C ASN A 132 6.15 3.00 -18.51
N GLN A 133 5.77 4.26 -18.72
CA GLN A 133 5.60 4.84 -20.04
C GLN A 133 6.94 4.84 -20.81
N MET A 134 8.00 5.37 -20.20
CA MET A 134 9.34 5.40 -20.78
C MET A 134 9.87 4.01 -21.14
N CYS A 135 9.56 2.98 -20.34
CA CYS A 135 9.88 1.60 -20.67
C CYS A 135 9.16 1.14 -21.95
N ARG A 136 7.83 1.36 -22.05
CA ARG A 136 7.04 0.95 -23.23
C ARG A 136 7.54 1.62 -24.51
N GLU A 137 7.84 2.91 -24.45
CA GLU A 137 8.35 3.69 -25.60
C GLU A 137 9.69 3.15 -26.12
N ARG A 138 10.47 2.49 -25.26
CA ARG A 138 11.76 1.89 -25.58
C ARG A 138 11.70 0.38 -25.82
N GLY A 139 10.50 -0.21 -25.83
CA GLY A 139 10.32 -1.66 -25.97
C GLY A 139 10.82 -2.47 -24.77
N LEU A 140 10.97 -1.85 -23.60
CA LEU A 140 11.38 -2.50 -22.35
C LEU A 140 10.16 -3.05 -21.60
N THR A 141 10.39 -4.05 -20.76
CA THR A 141 9.35 -4.71 -19.99
C THR A 141 8.87 -3.82 -18.84
N VAL A 142 7.55 -3.82 -18.62
CA VAL A 142 6.92 -3.16 -17.46
C VAL A 142 6.54 -4.20 -16.43
N ALA A 143 6.95 -4.00 -15.17
CA ALA A 143 6.59 -4.88 -14.08
C ALA A 143 5.07 -4.88 -13.83
N GLU A 144 4.45 -6.04 -13.96
CA GLU A 144 3.02 -6.24 -13.72
C GLU A 144 2.78 -6.91 -12.36
N LYS A 145 1.81 -6.38 -11.61
CA LYS A 145 1.49 -6.93 -10.29
C LYS A 145 0.93 -8.34 -10.45
N GLY A 146 1.55 -9.30 -9.77
CA GLY A 146 1.13 -10.70 -9.80
C GLY A 146 1.72 -11.51 -10.96
N LYS A 147 2.70 -10.95 -11.69
CA LYS A 147 3.41 -11.66 -12.74
C LYS A 147 4.92 -11.61 -12.52
N HIS A 148 5.60 -12.64 -12.99
CA HIS A 148 7.06 -12.66 -13.14
C HIS A 148 7.49 -11.76 -14.30
N PHE A 149 8.80 -11.54 -14.42
CA PHE A 149 9.38 -10.73 -15.50
C PHE A 149 9.05 -11.29 -16.90
N ASP A 150 8.99 -12.61 -17.05
CA ASP A 150 8.62 -13.30 -18.30
C ASP A 150 7.11 -13.26 -18.60
N GLY A 151 6.31 -12.60 -17.75
CA GLY A 151 4.87 -12.48 -17.90
C GLY A 151 4.07 -13.67 -17.35
N SER A 152 4.72 -14.71 -16.83
CA SER A 152 4.04 -15.83 -16.17
C SER A 152 3.35 -15.37 -14.88
N GLN A 153 2.22 -16.00 -14.54
CA GLN A 153 1.49 -15.68 -13.30
C GLN A 153 2.29 -16.15 -12.10
N ILE A 154 2.35 -15.32 -11.06
CA ILE A 154 2.91 -15.71 -9.78
C ILE A 154 1.95 -16.72 -9.13
N GLU A 155 2.43 -17.93 -8.87
CA GLU A 155 1.60 -19.00 -8.34
C GLU A 155 1.26 -18.79 -6.86
N LYS A 156 0.12 -19.35 -6.44
CA LYS A 156 -0.35 -19.30 -5.06
C LYS A 156 0.56 -20.15 -4.17
N GLY A 157 1.53 -19.53 -3.53
CA GLY A 157 2.54 -20.19 -2.69
C GLY A 157 3.96 -19.74 -2.99
N GLU A 158 4.17 -19.08 -4.13
CA GLU A 158 5.42 -18.38 -4.41
C GLU A 158 5.61 -17.21 -3.47
N VAL A 159 6.85 -17.04 -3.04
CA VAL A 159 7.16 -15.95 -2.14
C VAL A 159 7.25 -14.65 -2.92
N ILE A 160 6.28 -13.79 -2.66
CA ILE A 160 6.32 -12.37 -3.00
C ILE A 160 6.45 -11.51 -1.75
N ALA A 161 7.44 -10.61 -1.75
CA ALA A 161 7.69 -9.73 -0.63
C ALA A 161 8.11 -8.34 -1.11
N TRP A 162 7.32 -7.35 -0.74
CA TRP A 162 7.53 -5.94 -1.12
C TRP A 162 8.63 -5.25 -0.31
N SER A 163 9.09 -5.87 0.79
CA SER A 163 10.26 -5.43 1.55
C SER A 163 11.44 -6.30 1.16
N LYS A 164 12.58 -5.67 0.89
CA LYS A 164 13.86 -6.35 0.61
C LYS A 164 14.24 -7.32 1.72
N ASP A 165 14.02 -6.93 2.98
CA ASP A 165 14.34 -7.77 4.14
C ASP A 165 13.42 -8.97 4.24
N LYS A 166 12.12 -8.77 3.95
CA LYS A 166 11.15 -9.87 3.83
C LYS A 166 11.56 -10.79 2.67
N TYR A 167 11.87 -10.26 1.49
CA TYR A 167 12.28 -11.07 0.33
C TYR A 167 13.54 -11.90 0.62
N ASN A 168 14.55 -11.31 1.27
CA ASN A 168 15.76 -12.03 1.67
C ASN A 168 15.47 -13.13 2.70
N LEU A 169 14.59 -12.86 3.67
CA LEU A 169 14.12 -13.86 4.64
C LEU A 169 13.46 -15.05 3.94
N PHE A 170 12.67 -14.80 2.91
CA PHE A 170 11.99 -15.85 2.18
C PHE A 170 12.85 -16.59 1.15
N ARG A 171 13.83 -15.91 0.52
CA ARG A 171 14.74 -16.48 -0.49
C ARG A 171 15.85 -17.33 0.15
N GLN A 172 16.31 -16.93 1.33
CA GLN A 172 17.14 -17.79 2.16
C GLN A 172 16.22 -18.86 2.77
N GLN A 173 16.02 -19.96 2.04
CA GLN A 173 15.56 -21.21 2.62
C GLN A 173 16.52 -21.63 3.75
N VAL A 174 16.36 -21.09 4.96
CA VAL A 174 16.89 -21.72 6.15
C VAL A 174 15.94 -22.86 6.45
N LYS A 175 16.13 -23.96 5.71
CA LYS A 175 15.37 -25.21 5.84
C LYS A 175 15.38 -25.80 7.25
N ASP A 176 16.12 -25.22 8.21
CA ASP A 176 16.19 -25.71 9.60
C ASP A 176 16.04 -24.62 10.69
N SER A 177 15.56 -23.40 10.38
CA SER A 177 15.35 -22.38 11.41
C SER A 177 13.89 -22.25 11.81
N PHE A 178 13.55 -22.76 12.99
CA PHE A 178 12.25 -22.55 13.62
C PHE A 178 11.92 -21.06 13.84
N VAL A 179 12.93 -20.19 13.88
CA VAL A 179 12.74 -18.73 13.99
C VAL A 179 12.23 -18.16 12.68
N ALA A 180 12.76 -18.62 11.53
CA ALA A 180 12.26 -18.25 10.22
C ALA A 180 10.84 -18.83 9.99
N ASP A 181 10.60 -20.09 10.35
CA ASP A 181 9.27 -20.71 10.29
C ASP A 181 8.23 -19.94 11.12
N CYS A 182 8.61 -19.50 12.33
CA CYS A 182 7.74 -18.63 13.13
C CYS A 182 7.43 -17.31 12.41
N ALA A 183 8.42 -16.68 11.78
CA ALA A 183 8.22 -15.44 11.03
C ALA A 183 7.23 -15.61 9.87
N MET A 184 7.35 -16.73 9.15
CA MET A 184 6.46 -17.11 8.05
C MET A 184 5.01 -17.26 8.51
N ALA A 185 4.81 -18.02 9.59
CA ALA A 185 3.48 -18.24 10.17
C ALA A 185 2.83 -16.92 10.59
N VAL A 186 3.61 -16.02 11.22
CA VAL A 186 3.13 -14.70 11.64
C VAL A 186 2.71 -13.84 10.44
N LEU A 187 3.54 -13.76 9.39
CA LEU A 187 3.23 -12.99 8.18
C LEU A 187 1.96 -13.50 7.49
N LYS A 188 1.82 -14.82 7.37
CA LYS A 188 0.64 -15.45 6.76
C LYS A 188 -0.62 -15.25 7.60
N ALA A 189 -0.49 -15.27 8.94
CA ALA A 189 -1.61 -14.97 9.83
C ALA A 189 -2.07 -13.51 9.66
N LEU A 190 -1.12 -12.56 9.59
CA LEU A 190 -1.39 -11.13 9.52
C LEU A 190 -2.13 -10.68 8.26
N GLU A 191 -2.01 -11.39 7.13
CA GLU A 191 -2.57 -10.95 5.85
C GLU A 191 -4.05 -10.58 5.90
N ASN A 192 -4.84 -11.32 6.68
CA ASN A 192 -6.30 -11.12 6.78
C ASN A 192 -6.81 -11.15 8.23
N CYS A 193 -5.93 -11.01 9.22
CA CYS A 193 -6.36 -10.99 10.62
C CYS A 193 -6.82 -9.60 11.03
N ILE A 194 -8.00 -9.55 11.65
CA ILE A 194 -8.66 -8.31 12.10
C ILE A 194 -8.73 -8.19 13.62
N SER A 195 -8.34 -9.22 14.36
CA SER A 195 -8.32 -9.23 15.83
C SER A 195 -7.23 -10.16 16.36
N LYS A 196 -6.92 -9.98 17.64
CA LYS A 196 -6.00 -10.82 18.40
C LYS A 196 -6.45 -12.29 18.42
N GLU A 197 -7.73 -12.55 18.65
CA GLU A 197 -8.31 -13.88 18.75
C GLU A 197 -8.15 -14.63 17.43
N LYS A 198 -8.46 -13.97 16.31
CA LYS A 198 -8.29 -14.53 14.97
C LYS A 198 -6.83 -14.77 14.63
N PHE A 199 -5.93 -13.90 15.09
CA PHE A 199 -4.49 -14.10 14.94
C PHE A 199 -4.00 -15.34 15.69
N ILE A 200 -4.41 -15.51 16.96
CA ILE A 200 -4.06 -16.68 17.77
C ILE A 200 -4.63 -17.96 17.14
N GLU A 201 -5.87 -17.93 16.65
CA GLU A 201 -6.52 -19.05 15.97
C GLU A 201 -5.72 -19.49 14.73
N LYS A 202 -5.36 -18.54 13.83
CA LYS A 202 -4.56 -18.85 12.64
C LYS A 202 -3.15 -19.33 12.97
N MET A 203 -2.48 -18.71 13.95
CA MET A 203 -1.16 -19.16 14.38
C MET A 203 -1.21 -20.60 14.88
N LYS A 204 -2.27 -20.96 15.62
CA LYS A 204 -2.49 -22.35 16.07
C LYS A 204 -2.69 -23.30 14.88
N GLN A 205 -3.42 -22.89 13.85
CA GLN A 205 -3.56 -23.66 12.60
C GLN A 205 -2.21 -23.86 11.89
N PHE A 206 -1.28 -22.92 12.02
CA PHE A 206 0.09 -23.04 11.54
C PHE A 206 1.04 -23.76 12.51
N GLY A 207 0.54 -24.37 13.59
CA GLY A 207 1.34 -25.13 14.54
C GLY A 207 2.03 -24.31 15.63
N TRP A 208 1.65 -23.04 15.79
CA TRP A 208 2.25 -22.11 16.74
C TRP A 208 1.27 -21.68 17.83
N ASN A 209 1.60 -21.95 19.07
CA ASN A 209 0.91 -21.40 20.23
C ASN A 209 1.42 -20.00 20.54
N VAL A 210 0.50 -19.05 20.68
CA VAL A 210 0.82 -17.64 20.92
C VAL A 210 0.56 -17.30 22.39
N ASN A 211 1.61 -17.01 23.14
CA ASN A 211 1.51 -16.47 24.50
C ASN A 211 1.51 -14.95 24.46
N TRP A 212 0.31 -14.38 24.38
CA TRP A 212 0.06 -12.94 24.37
C TRP A 212 -0.68 -12.51 25.64
N THR A 213 0.08 -12.11 26.66
CA THR A 213 -0.45 -11.70 27.97
C THR A 213 -0.07 -10.26 28.30
N GLU A 214 -0.93 -9.52 29.01
CA GLU A 214 -0.61 -8.13 29.42
C GLU A 214 0.50 -8.05 30.47
N LYS A 215 0.62 -9.10 31.28
CA LYS A 215 1.65 -9.18 32.32
C LYS A 215 3.08 -9.19 31.77
N ARG A 216 3.27 -9.46 30.48
CA ARG A 216 4.59 -9.55 29.84
C ARG A 216 4.70 -8.56 28.70
N LYS A 217 5.87 -7.93 28.60
CA LYS A 217 6.19 -6.99 27.51
C LYS A 217 6.17 -7.66 26.13
N HIS A 218 6.70 -8.88 26.06
CA HIS A 218 6.97 -9.59 24.82
C HIS A 218 5.96 -10.72 24.58
N ILE A 219 5.47 -10.80 23.35
CA ILE A 219 4.71 -11.96 22.85
C ILE A 219 5.70 -13.10 22.61
N THR A 220 5.33 -14.32 23.03
CA THR A 220 6.14 -15.52 22.79
C THR A 220 5.36 -16.52 21.96
N PHE A 221 5.96 -16.98 20.88
CA PHE A 221 5.45 -18.02 19.99
C PHE A 221 6.13 -19.33 20.34
N GLN A 222 5.37 -20.43 20.42
CA GLN A 222 5.90 -21.76 20.72
C GLN A 222 5.40 -22.77 19.71
N ASN A 223 6.30 -23.49 19.05
CA ASN A 223 5.92 -24.55 18.11
C ASN A 223 5.53 -25.85 18.85
N GLN A 224 5.06 -26.85 18.10
CA GLN A 224 4.67 -28.16 18.65
C GLN A 224 5.84 -28.92 19.32
N GLU A 225 7.07 -28.70 18.87
CA GLU A 225 8.29 -29.27 19.47
C GLU A 225 8.72 -28.55 20.77
N GLY A 226 8.02 -27.50 21.17
CA GLY A 226 8.29 -26.73 22.37
C GLY A 226 9.35 -25.63 22.22
N LYS A 227 9.90 -25.40 21.03
CA LYS A 227 10.83 -24.31 20.71
C LYS A 227 10.10 -22.97 20.77
N LYS A 228 10.73 -21.96 21.37
CA LYS A 228 10.14 -20.65 21.67
C LYS A 228 10.83 -19.52 20.96
N VAL A 229 10.05 -18.63 20.35
CA VAL A 229 10.50 -17.40 19.68
C VAL A 229 9.79 -16.21 20.30
N ARG A 230 10.51 -15.12 20.59
CA ARG A 230 9.89 -13.87 21.07
C ARG A 230 9.70 -12.91 19.91
N ASP A 231 8.68 -12.08 20.00
CA ASP A 231 8.45 -10.94 19.10
C ASP A 231 9.70 -10.08 18.87
N SER A 232 10.43 -9.78 19.94
CA SER A 232 11.67 -9.00 19.91
C SER A 232 12.81 -9.70 19.16
N ASN A 233 12.82 -11.03 19.11
CA ASN A 233 13.77 -11.77 18.28
C ASN A 233 13.40 -11.61 16.80
N LEU A 234 12.12 -11.75 16.45
CA LEU A 234 11.63 -11.54 15.09
C LEU A 234 11.84 -10.09 14.61
N PHE A 235 11.68 -9.11 15.50
CA PHE A 235 12.01 -7.72 15.21
C PHE A 235 13.51 -7.51 14.97
N LYS A 236 14.38 -8.08 15.82
CA LYS A 236 15.84 -7.92 15.67
C LYS A 236 16.37 -8.62 14.42
N THR A 237 15.86 -9.80 14.11
CA THR A 237 16.36 -10.63 13.02
C THR A 237 15.74 -10.26 11.68
N PHE A 238 14.46 -9.88 11.65
CA PHE A 238 13.70 -9.68 10.41
C PHE A 238 13.05 -8.31 10.30
N HIS A 239 13.25 -7.42 11.27
CA HIS A 239 12.61 -6.10 11.33
C HIS A 239 11.08 -6.18 11.23
N LEU A 240 10.50 -7.31 11.68
CA LEU A 240 9.06 -7.49 11.78
C LEU A 240 8.58 -6.83 13.07
N ASP A 241 7.94 -5.66 12.96
CA ASP A 241 7.25 -5.07 14.09
C ASP A 241 5.96 -5.82 14.37
N ILE A 242 6.09 -6.76 15.29
CA ILE A 242 5.00 -7.58 15.82
C ILE A 242 4.91 -7.41 17.34
N SER A 243 5.29 -6.22 17.81
CA SER A 243 4.93 -5.77 19.15
C SER A 243 3.40 -5.78 19.29
N LYS A 244 2.88 -5.75 20.53
CA LYS A 244 1.44 -5.72 20.77
C LYS A 244 0.77 -4.54 20.03
N GLU A 245 1.38 -3.37 20.13
CA GLU A 245 0.96 -2.16 19.42
C GLU A 245 1.07 -2.30 17.90
N GLY A 246 2.18 -2.84 17.40
CA GLY A 246 2.38 -3.11 15.97
C GLY A 246 1.29 -4.03 15.40
N LEU A 247 0.97 -5.11 16.10
CA LEU A 247 -0.08 -6.05 15.70
C LEU A 247 -1.48 -5.42 15.77
N GLU A 248 -1.78 -4.65 16.82
CA GLU A 248 -3.05 -3.93 16.93
C GLU A 248 -3.23 -2.92 15.77
N ASN A 249 -2.17 -2.21 15.40
CA ASN A 249 -2.18 -1.29 14.25
C ASN A 249 -2.43 -2.01 12.92
N GLU A 250 -1.81 -3.18 12.70
CA GLU A 250 -2.06 -4.01 11.52
C GLU A 250 -3.52 -4.51 11.49
N PHE A 251 -4.06 -4.95 12.62
CA PHE A 251 -5.47 -5.37 12.72
C PHE A 251 -6.42 -4.21 12.40
N ASN A 252 -6.15 -3.01 12.93
CA ASN A 252 -6.92 -1.80 12.62
C ASN A 252 -6.89 -1.48 11.12
N GLY A 253 -5.70 -1.56 10.51
CA GLY A 253 -5.52 -1.37 9.08
C GLY A 253 -6.30 -2.39 8.25
N ASN A 254 -6.28 -3.66 8.64
CA ASN A 254 -7.04 -4.71 7.96
C ASN A 254 -8.55 -4.53 8.12
N ARG A 255 -9.05 -4.11 9.28
CA ARG A 255 -10.47 -3.76 9.47
C ARG A 255 -10.90 -2.63 8.54
N LYS A 256 -10.06 -1.59 8.42
CA LYS A 256 -10.32 -0.48 7.50
C LYS A 256 -10.36 -0.96 6.05
N LYS A 257 -9.37 -1.74 5.60
CA LYS A 257 -9.35 -2.30 4.23
C LYS A 257 -10.56 -3.18 3.94
N ALA A 258 -10.97 -4.01 4.89
CA ALA A 258 -12.14 -4.85 4.75
C ALA A 258 -13.42 -4.02 4.59
N ARG A 259 -13.60 -2.97 5.42
CA ARG A 259 -14.71 -2.00 5.31
C ARG A 259 -14.69 -1.25 3.98
N ASP A 260 -13.53 -0.76 3.57
CA ASP A 260 -13.38 0.01 2.32
C ASP A 260 -13.68 -0.86 1.09
N SER A 261 -13.28 -2.13 1.12
CA SER A 261 -13.60 -3.11 0.06
C SER A 261 -15.10 -3.40 0.01
N ALA A 262 -15.72 -3.67 1.16
CA ALA A 262 -17.17 -3.89 1.26
C ALA A 262 -17.99 -2.66 0.81
N ASN A 263 -17.51 -1.45 1.12
CA ASN A 263 -18.15 -0.20 0.69
C ASN A 263 -18.01 0.04 -0.82
N ARG A 264 -16.86 -0.30 -1.41
CA ARG A 264 -16.66 -0.20 -2.85
C ARG A 264 -17.60 -1.13 -3.59
N ASP A 265 -17.67 -2.38 -3.16
CA ASP A 265 -18.56 -3.39 -3.75
C ASP A 265 -20.04 -2.97 -3.62
N SER A 266 -20.43 -2.43 -2.47
CA SER A 266 -21.80 -1.93 -2.23
C SER A 266 -22.16 -0.74 -3.12
N ARG A 267 -21.21 0.18 -3.40
CA ARG A 267 -21.43 1.32 -4.32
C ARG A 267 -21.58 0.86 -5.76
N SER A 268 -20.71 -0.05 -6.22
CA SER A 268 -20.82 -0.63 -7.56
C SER A 268 -22.12 -1.40 -7.75
N ASP A 269 -22.58 -2.13 -6.73
CA ASP A 269 -23.89 -2.79 -6.73
C ASP A 269 -25.07 -1.77 -6.73
N GLU A 270 -24.87 -0.55 -6.23
CA GLU A 270 -25.87 0.53 -6.23
C GLU A 270 -25.98 1.28 -7.53
N GLU A 271 -24.83 1.57 -8.16
CA GLU A 271 -24.77 2.09 -9.51
C GLU A 271 -25.39 1.10 -10.51
N LEU A 272 -25.07 -0.20 -10.39
CA LEU A 272 -25.63 -1.24 -11.26
C LEU A 272 -27.16 -1.37 -11.10
N ALA A 273 -27.68 -1.35 -9.86
CA ALA A 273 -29.11 -1.36 -9.62
C ALA A 273 -29.81 -0.08 -10.10
N GLY A 274 -29.13 1.07 -10.04
CA GLY A 274 -29.60 2.35 -10.58
C GLY A 274 -29.75 2.31 -12.10
N TYR A 275 -28.73 1.78 -12.79
CA TYR A 275 -28.74 1.58 -14.24
C TYR A 275 -29.92 0.72 -14.69
N TYR A 276 -30.12 -0.45 -14.08
CA TYR A 276 -31.24 -1.33 -14.46
C TYR A 276 -32.63 -0.72 -14.20
N ARG A 277 -32.79 0.11 -13.16
CA ARG A 277 -34.04 0.89 -12.98
C ARG A 277 -34.30 1.87 -14.12
N GLN A 278 -33.26 2.51 -14.65
CA GLN A 278 -33.39 3.43 -15.78
C GLN A 278 -33.75 2.67 -17.07
N VAL A 279 -33.16 1.49 -17.28
CA VAL A 279 -33.51 0.62 -18.42
C VAL A 279 -34.97 0.18 -18.34
N GLU A 280 -35.45 -0.27 -17.17
CA GLU A 280 -36.85 -0.63 -16.97
C GLU A 280 -37.80 0.55 -17.24
N ALA A 281 -37.50 1.74 -16.70
CA ALA A 281 -38.31 2.94 -16.93
C ALA A 281 -38.34 3.38 -18.40
N ALA A 282 -37.23 3.25 -19.12
CA ALA A 282 -37.16 3.55 -20.55
C ALA A 282 -37.97 2.54 -21.39
N CYS A 283 -37.92 1.25 -21.04
CA CYS A 283 -38.71 0.22 -21.69
C CYS A 283 -40.22 0.37 -21.41
N GLU A 284 -40.61 0.74 -20.19
CA GLU A 284 -42.01 1.02 -19.82
C GLU A 284 -42.53 2.32 -20.46
N GLY A 285 -41.68 3.35 -20.57
CA GLY A 285 -42.02 4.63 -21.22
C GLY A 285 -42.18 4.53 -22.75
N ALA A 286 -41.49 3.59 -23.40
CA ALA A 286 -41.64 3.32 -24.83
C ALA A 286 -42.95 2.59 -25.19
N GLY A 287 -43.66 2.01 -24.21
CA GLY A 287 -44.92 1.28 -24.40
C GLY A 287 -46.19 2.15 -24.35
N GLY A 288 -46.07 3.46 -24.14
CA GLY A 288 -47.19 4.37 -23.90
C GLY A 288 -47.49 5.35 -25.03
N VAL A 289 -47.62 4.89 -26.28
CA VAL A 289 -48.25 5.70 -27.35
C VAL A 289 -49.68 5.23 -27.56
N THR A 290 -50.60 5.74 -26.73
CA THR A 290 -52.00 5.94 -27.12
C THR A 290 -52.32 7.41 -26.90
N GLY A 291 -52.70 8.07 -28.00
CA GLY A 291 -52.65 9.52 -28.21
C GLY A 291 -53.31 10.43 -27.17
N ALA A 292 -52.71 11.59 -26.99
CA ALA A 292 -53.38 12.89 -27.13
C ALA A 292 -52.32 14.01 -27.11
N SER A 293 -52.43 14.91 -28.08
CA SER A 293 -51.65 16.14 -28.24
C SER A 293 -51.82 17.11 -27.07
N ASP A 294 -50.74 17.78 -26.63
CA ASP A 294 -50.70 19.24 -26.68
C ASP A 294 -49.28 19.80 -26.50
N GLY A 295 -49.01 20.89 -27.23
CA GLY A 295 -47.69 21.47 -27.41
C GLY A 295 -47.13 22.20 -26.20
N ARG A 296 -45.84 21.96 -25.91
CA ARG A 296 -44.98 22.99 -25.31
C ARG A 296 -43.51 22.69 -25.57
N GLU A 297 -42.92 23.48 -26.47
CA GLU A 297 -41.46 23.59 -26.61
C GLU A 297 -40.85 24.04 -25.28
N ARG A 298 -39.91 23.26 -24.75
CA ARG A 298 -38.97 23.75 -23.73
C ARG A 298 -37.56 23.40 -24.17
N ARG A 299 -36.84 24.44 -24.60
CA ARG A 299 -35.40 24.42 -24.92
C ARG A 299 -34.62 23.82 -23.74
N VAL A 300 -33.86 22.77 -24.01
CA VAL A 300 -32.83 22.24 -23.11
C VAL A 300 -31.49 22.75 -23.61
N THR A 301 -30.86 23.63 -22.83
CA THR A 301 -29.45 23.98 -22.97
C THR A 301 -28.62 22.78 -22.55
N GLY A 302 -27.95 22.14 -23.50
CA GLY A 302 -27.04 21.03 -23.25
C GLY A 302 -25.67 21.53 -22.84
N GLU A 303 -25.25 21.25 -21.61
CA GLU A 303 -23.84 21.05 -21.27
C GLU A 303 -23.55 19.56 -21.44
N LYS A 304 -22.66 19.24 -22.39
CA LYS A 304 -22.16 17.89 -22.62
C LYS A 304 -21.03 17.61 -21.64
N SER A 305 -21.22 16.64 -20.75
CA SER A 305 -20.11 15.99 -20.04
C SER A 305 -19.65 14.78 -20.85
N GLU A 306 -18.40 14.80 -21.31
CA GLU A 306 -17.74 13.71 -22.02
C GLU A 306 -17.42 12.55 -21.08
N ASP A 307 -18.35 11.61 -20.92
CA ASP A 307 -18.03 10.21 -20.59
C ASP A 307 -19.19 9.28 -20.98
N GLU A 308 -19.61 9.32 -22.25
CA GLU A 308 -20.65 8.44 -22.78
C GLU A 308 -20.00 7.31 -23.60
N ARG A 309 -19.94 6.12 -23.00
CA ARG A 309 -19.51 4.90 -23.67
C ARG A 309 -20.63 4.47 -24.62
N VAL A 310 -20.52 4.87 -25.88
CA VAL A 310 -21.48 4.62 -26.97
C VAL A 310 -21.73 3.12 -27.17
N TYR A 311 -23.00 2.70 -27.16
CA TYR A 311 -23.49 1.44 -27.71
C TYR A 311 -24.71 1.69 -28.60
N PRO A 312 -24.91 0.91 -29.67
CA PRO A 312 -25.63 1.35 -30.86
C PRO A 312 -27.13 1.54 -30.64
N GLU A 313 -27.66 2.61 -31.26
CA GLU A 313 -29.08 2.95 -31.34
C GLU A 313 -29.89 1.79 -31.95
N ILE A 314 -30.95 1.37 -31.25
CA ILE A 314 -31.93 0.42 -31.78
C ILE A 314 -32.82 1.20 -32.77
N SER A 315 -32.49 1.08 -34.05
CA SER A 315 -33.32 1.53 -35.17
C SER A 315 -34.60 0.71 -35.25
N GLY A 316 -35.75 1.36 -35.07
CA GLY A 316 -37.05 0.72 -35.06
C GLY A 316 -37.50 0.26 -36.45
N LYS A 317 -37.96 -1.00 -36.52
CA LYS A 317 -38.99 -1.55 -37.42
C LYS A 317 -39.09 -3.07 -37.20
N ASP A 318 -40.04 -3.51 -36.38
CA ASP A 318 -40.92 -4.69 -36.56
C ASP A 318 -41.57 -5.13 -35.22
N THR A 319 -42.85 -4.82 -35.06
CA THR A 319 -43.58 -4.70 -33.77
C THR A 319 -44.04 -6.00 -33.08
N GLN A 320 -43.63 -7.19 -33.54
CA GLN A 320 -43.91 -8.46 -32.81
C GLN A 320 -42.65 -9.17 -32.30
N ALA A 321 -41.52 -9.08 -33.00
CA ALA A 321 -40.25 -9.65 -32.53
C ALA A 321 -39.61 -8.81 -31.42
N GLU A 322 -39.92 -7.51 -31.37
CA GLU A 322 -39.42 -6.58 -30.34
C GLU A 322 -40.04 -6.82 -28.97
N ASN A 323 -41.34 -7.13 -28.86
CA ASN A 323 -41.98 -7.37 -27.55
C ASN A 323 -41.36 -8.54 -26.77
N GLY A 324 -40.97 -9.62 -27.47
CA GLY A 324 -40.28 -10.76 -26.84
C GLY A 324 -38.85 -10.43 -26.40
N LYS A 325 -38.16 -9.54 -27.12
CA LYS A 325 -36.81 -9.05 -26.77
C LYS A 325 -36.87 -8.07 -25.60
N THR A 326 -37.84 -7.17 -25.58
CA THR A 326 -38.08 -6.24 -24.47
C THR A 326 -38.42 -6.99 -23.19
N GLU A 327 -39.29 -8.01 -23.25
CA GLU A 327 -39.62 -8.84 -22.07
C GLU A 327 -38.41 -9.67 -21.58
N ALA A 328 -37.56 -10.15 -22.49
CA ALA A 328 -36.31 -10.84 -22.12
C ALA A 328 -35.34 -9.89 -21.40
N ILE A 329 -35.18 -8.66 -21.88
CA ILE A 329 -34.35 -7.62 -21.26
C ILE A 329 -34.90 -7.24 -19.88
N LEU A 330 -36.22 -7.07 -19.74
CA LEU A 330 -36.88 -6.81 -18.46
C LEU A 330 -36.68 -7.97 -17.46
N ARG A 331 -36.74 -9.21 -17.94
CA ARG A 331 -36.50 -10.40 -17.10
C ARG A 331 -35.03 -10.49 -16.64
N GLU A 332 -34.09 -10.19 -17.53
CA GLU A 332 -32.66 -10.16 -17.21
C GLU A 332 -32.34 -9.05 -16.21
N SER A 333 -32.90 -7.85 -16.41
CA SER A 333 -32.84 -6.72 -15.48
C SER A 333 -33.35 -7.09 -14.08
N ARG A 334 -34.54 -7.69 -13.98
CA ARG A 334 -35.11 -8.13 -12.70
C ARG A 334 -34.24 -9.18 -12.00
N ASN A 335 -33.66 -10.12 -12.75
CA ASN A 335 -32.75 -11.13 -12.20
C ASN A 335 -31.43 -10.52 -11.70
N ALA A 336 -30.86 -9.57 -12.44
CA ALA A 336 -29.66 -8.84 -12.04
C ALA A 336 -29.90 -8.03 -10.76
N ARG A 337 -31.06 -7.36 -10.65
CA ARG A 337 -31.48 -6.63 -9.44
C ARG A 337 -31.64 -7.54 -8.23
N ARG A 338 -32.31 -8.69 -8.40
CA ARG A 338 -32.46 -9.69 -7.33
C ARG A 338 -31.11 -10.22 -6.86
N ASN A 339 -30.19 -10.51 -7.78
CA ASN A 339 -28.85 -10.98 -7.44
C ASN A 339 -28.01 -9.91 -6.72
N SER A 340 -28.12 -8.64 -7.13
CA SER A 340 -27.50 -7.51 -6.41
C SER A 340 -28.08 -7.37 -5.00
N GLU A 341 -29.40 -7.47 -4.83
CA GLU A 341 -30.04 -7.42 -3.50
C GLU A 341 -29.61 -8.58 -2.59
N ILE A 342 -29.45 -9.80 -3.14
CA ILE A 342 -28.94 -10.95 -2.39
C ILE A 342 -27.49 -10.71 -1.95
N LYS A 343 -26.63 -10.20 -2.85
CA LYS A 343 -25.24 -9.83 -2.51
C LYS A 343 -25.20 -8.75 -1.43
N ARG A 344 -26.04 -7.71 -1.50
CA ARG A 344 -26.15 -6.68 -0.45
C ARG A 344 -26.63 -7.26 0.89
N ARG A 345 -27.56 -8.21 0.87
CA ARG A 345 -27.99 -8.90 2.11
C ARG A 345 -26.86 -9.71 2.73
N ASN A 346 -26.09 -10.42 1.90
CA ASN A 346 -24.92 -11.17 2.37
C ASN A 346 -23.82 -10.24 2.89
N SER A 347 -23.50 -9.16 2.19
CA SER A 347 -22.51 -8.17 2.65
C SER A 347 -22.96 -7.41 3.90
N SER A 348 -24.26 -7.15 4.05
CA SER A 348 -24.86 -6.61 5.28
C SER A 348 -24.75 -7.58 6.45
N PHE A 349 -24.94 -8.89 6.20
CA PHE A 349 -24.75 -9.94 7.20
C PHE A 349 -23.28 -10.09 7.62
N ASP A 350 -22.35 -10.02 6.67
CA ASP A 350 -20.91 -10.01 6.96
C ASP A 350 -20.50 -8.76 7.74
N ASN A 351 -21.03 -7.59 7.38
CA ASN A 351 -20.83 -6.34 8.12
C ASN A 351 -21.42 -6.41 9.54
N ARG A 352 -22.57 -7.08 9.73
CA ARG A 352 -23.15 -7.33 11.05
C ARG A 352 -22.28 -8.28 11.87
N THR A 353 -21.74 -9.31 11.26
CA THR A 353 -20.78 -10.24 11.90
C THR A 353 -19.53 -9.49 12.37
N VAL A 354 -18.97 -8.60 11.52
CA VAL A 354 -17.82 -7.76 11.87
C VAL A 354 -18.17 -6.76 12.98
N ARG A 355 -19.33 -6.09 12.91
CA ARG A 355 -19.77 -5.15 13.96
C ARG A 355 -20.04 -5.85 15.29
N ASN A 356 -20.60 -7.06 15.27
CA ASN A 356 -20.83 -7.86 16.47
C ASN A 356 -19.48 -8.29 17.09
N ALA A 357 -18.53 -8.76 16.28
CA ALA A 357 -17.19 -9.08 16.74
C ALA A 357 -16.44 -7.84 17.29
N GLU A 358 -16.66 -6.66 16.70
CA GLU A 358 -16.15 -5.39 17.23
C GLU A 358 -16.80 -5.00 18.54
N ALA A 359 -18.12 -5.12 18.67
CA ALA A 359 -18.84 -4.84 19.91
C ALA A 359 -18.42 -5.78 21.04
N GLU A 360 -18.25 -7.08 20.75
CA GLU A 360 -17.73 -8.06 21.69
C GLU A 360 -16.28 -7.77 22.08
N SER A 361 -15.44 -7.38 21.12
CA SER A 361 -14.05 -6.99 21.38
C SER A 361 -13.95 -5.72 22.23
N ILE A 362 -14.76 -4.70 21.94
CA ILE A 362 -14.79 -3.44 22.69
C ILE A 362 -15.31 -3.70 24.11
N ALA A 363 -16.42 -4.44 24.25
CA ALA A 363 -16.97 -4.78 25.56
C ALA A 363 -15.98 -5.61 26.39
N SER A 364 -15.29 -6.57 25.77
CA SER A 364 -14.24 -7.35 26.43
C SER A 364 -13.07 -6.47 26.87
N GLU A 365 -12.66 -5.50 26.04
CA GLU A 365 -11.57 -4.60 26.38
C GLU A 365 -11.95 -3.57 27.47
N GLU A 366 -13.16 -3.03 27.43
CA GLU A 366 -13.71 -2.16 28.48
C GLU A 366 -13.80 -2.90 29.82
N GLN A 367 -14.26 -4.15 29.80
CA GLN A 367 -14.32 -4.99 31.00
C GLN A 367 -12.92 -5.27 31.56
N ARG A 368 -11.94 -5.51 30.68
CA ARG A 368 -10.53 -5.68 31.09
C ARG A 368 -9.93 -4.39 31.68
N ARG A 369 -10.22 -3.22 31.10
CA ARG A 369 -9.79 -1.92 31.66
C ARG A 369 -10.41 -1.65 33.03
N PHE A 370 -11.69 -1.99 33.20
CA PHE A 370 -12.38 -1.84 34.48
C PHE A 370 -11.79 -2.76 35.56
N GLU A 371 -11.53 -4.02 35.24
CA GLU A 371 -10.86 -4.96 36.17
C GLU A 371 -9.43 -4.52 36.50
N GLU A 372 -8.70 -3.96 35.53
CA GLU A 372 -7.35 -3.44 35.72
C GLU A 372 -7.33 -2.23 36.66
N GLN A 373 -8.28 -1.30 36.48
CA GLN A 373 -8.44 -0.15 37.36
C GLN A 373 -8.75 -0.58 38.79
N LYS A 374 -9.67 -1.53 38.98
CA LYS A 374 -10.01 -2.10 40.29
C LYS A 374 -8.79 -2.74 40.97
N ARG A 375 -7.95 -3.42 40.21
CA ARG A 375 -6.74 -4.08 40.72
C ARG A 375 -5.65 -3.08 41.11
N LEU A 376 -5.50 -1.99 40.37
CA LEU A 376 -4.58 -0.89 40.70
C LEU A 376 -4.99 -0.22 42.00
N GLU A 377 -6.28 0.09 42.17
CA GLU A 377 -6.82 0.66 43.41
C GLU A 377 -6.60 -0.26 44.62
N GLU A 378 -6.77 -1.57 44.45
CA GLU A 378 -6.55 -2.54 45.51
C GLU A 378 -5.06 -2.62 45.91
N GLN A 379 -4.15 -2.59 44.94
CA GLN A 379 -2.71 -2.52 45.22
C GLN A 379 -2.32 -1.23 45.94
N GLU A 380 -2.93 -0.10 45.56
CA GLU A 380 -2.68 1.18 46.21
C GLU A 380 -3.18 1.19 47.66
N ARG A 381 -4.39 0.65 47.91
CA ARG A 381 -4.91 0.44 49.28
C ARG A 381 -3.99 -0.43 50.11
N ALA A 382 -3.50 -1.55 49.56
CA ALA A 382 -2.55 -2.43 50.24
C ALA A 382 -1.22 -1.74 50.55
N ARG A 383 -0.69 -0.92 49.63
CA ARG A 383 0.52 -0.11 49.83
C ARG A 383 0.33 0.95 50.92
N ALA A 384 -0.82 1.62 50.92
CA ALA A 384 -1.18 2.61 51.95
C ALA A 384 -1.29 1.97 53.34
N ALA A 385 -1.92 0.80 53.45
CA ALA A 385 -2.01 0.04 54.70
C ALA A 385 -0.62 -0.38 55.22
N ARG A 386 0.27 -0.86 54.35
CA ARG A 386 1.66 -1.20 54.71
C ARG A 386 2.46 0.01 55.20
N ARG A 387 2.32 1.18 54.55
CA ARG A 387 2.94 2.43 55.00
C ARG A 387 2.46 2.87 56.37
N ARG A 388 1.16 2.69 56.66
CA ARG A 388 0.55 3.02 57.95
C ARG A 388 1.05 2.12 59.08
N ASN A 389 1.19 0.81 58.83
CA ASN A 389 1.74 -0.13 59.81
C ASN A 389 3.23 0.11 60.08
N LYS A 390 4.02 0.43 59.05
CA LYS A 390 5.46 0.70 59.20
C LYS A 390 5.76 1.98 60.01
N ARG A 391 4.82 2.94 60.04
CA ARG A 391 4.88 4.14 60.89
C ARG A 391 4.53 3.88 62.36
N ARG A 392 3.80 2.79 62.67
CA ARG A 392 3.46 2.40 64.05
C ARG A 392 4.55 1.55 64.71
N SER A 393 5.47 0.98 63.95
CA SER A 393 6.58 0.16 64.42
C SER A 393 7.93 0.88 64.28
N GLY A 394 8.06 2.06 64.92
CA GLY A 394 9.35 2.73 65.10
C GLY A 394 10.20 2.00 66.16
N PRO A 395 11.53 2.19 66.19
CA PRO A 395 12.42 1.43 67.07
C PRO A 395 12.11 1.78 68.53
N GLU A 396 11.87 0.76 69.36
CA GLU A 396 11.94 0.89 70.81
C GLU A 396 13.40 1.23 71.18
N LEU A 397 13.60 2.36 71.85
CA LEU A 397 14.85 2.76 72.50
C LEU A 397 14.92 2.15 73.89
#